data_AF-A0A7K1J2R2-F1
#
_entry.id   AF-A0A7K1J2R2-F1
#
_cell.length_a   1.000
_cell.length_b   1.000
_cell.length_c   1.000
_cell.angle_alpha   90.00
_cell.angle_beta   90.00
_cell.angle_gamma   90.00
#
_symmetry.space_group_name_H-M   'P 1'
#
loop_
_entity.id
_entity.type
_entity.pdbx_description
1 polymer ?
#
loop_
_entity_poly.entity_id
_entity_poly.type
_entity_poly.pdbx_seq_one_letter_code
_entity_poly.pdbx_strand_id
1 'polypeptide(L)'
;MTRVALTDPDRTRAMVVENSVNVEELLHRMIDRLSEIADALHEGDDTEIKRFFAEGQPYRDYKAQLNGTRLSDSTETVFRSIRIDPEHWREQLLKSAQHGEYIVRFTSGHRLIAEQRPNIRAK
;
A
#
# COMPACT_ATOMS: atom_id res chain seq x y z
N MET A 1 -1.20 -11.79 15.02
CA MET A 1 -1.66 -10.45 14.56
C MET A 1 -1.47 -9.33 15.60
N THR A 2 -1.04 -9.60 16.84
CA THR A 2 -1.01 -8.60 17.94
C THR A 2 0.39 -8.10 18.32
N ARG A 3 1.45 -8.46 17.58
CA ARG A 3 2.84 -8.09 17.91
C ARG A 3 3.05 -6.57 18.07
N VAL A 4 2.35 -5.76 17.28
CA VAL A 4 2.46 -4.29 17.31
C VAL A 4 1.83 -3.67 18.56
N ALA A 5 0.91 -4.36 19.24
CA ALA A 5 0.31 -3.90 20.49
C ALA A 5 1.29 -3.92 21.68
N LEU A 6 2.48 -4.53 21.51
CA LEU A 6 3.56 -4.51 22.49
C LEU A 6 4.45 -3.25 22.36
N THR A 7 4.18 -2.39 21.38
CA THR A 7 4.88 -1.11 21.25
C THR A 7 4.53 -0.23 22.45
N ASP A 8 5.49 0.57 22.90
CA ASP A 8 5.27 1.59 23.93
C ASP A 8 3.97 2.40 23.65
N PRO A 9 3.04 2.48 24.63
CA PRO A 9 1.76 3.14 24.42
C PRO A 9 1.89 4.62 24.05
N ASP A 10 2.86 5.33 24.63
CA ASP A 10 3.06 6.75 24.35
C ASP A 10 3.59 6.99 22.94
N ARG A 11 4.47 6.11 22.46
CA ARG A 11 4.92 6.11 21.06
C ARG A 11 3.75 5.87 20.10
N THR A 12 2.88 4.91 20.41
CA THR A 12 1.71 4.61 19.57
C THR A 12 0.72 5.77 19.57
N ARG A 13 0.48 6.40 20.75
CA ARG A 13 -0.33 7.61 20.89
C ARG A 13 0.22 8.75 20.04
N ALA A 14 1.53 9.02 20.11
CA ALA A 14 2.16 10.10 19.34
C ALA A 14 1.92 9.92 17.84
N MET A 15 2.16 8.71 17.30
CA MET A 15 1.91 8.41 15.88
C MET A 15 0.45 8.63 15.46
N VAL A 16 -0.51 8.32 16.33
CA VAL A 16 -1.95 8.50 16.05
C VAL A 16 -2.34 9.97 16.11
N VAL A 17 -1.92 10.69 17.16
CA VAL A 17 -2.29 12.09 17.37
C VAL A 17 -1.67 13.02 16.33
N GLU A 18 -0.42 12.78 15.93
CA GLU A 18 0.26 13.57 14.89
C GLU A 18 -0.42 13.45 13.52
N ASN A 19 -1.14 12.35 13.26
CA ASN A 19 -1.82 12.09 12.00
C ASN A 19 -3.35 11.95 12.17
N SER A 20 -3.91 12.68 13.13
CA SER A 20 -5.28 12.48 13.62
C SER A 20 -6.35 12.50 12.53
N VAL A 21 -6.30 13.46 11.60
CA VAL A 21 -7.30 13.60 10.52
C VAL A 21 -7.36 12.34 9.64
N ASN A 22 -6.20 11.82 9.23
CA ASN A 22 -6.17 10.60 8.41
C ASN A 22 -6.56 9.36 9.21
N VAL A 23 -6.24 9.32 10.51
CA VAL A 23 -6.64 8.21 11.39
C VAL A 23 -8.14 8.22 11.62
N GLU A 24 -8.74 9.38 11.89
CA GLU A 24 -10.18 9.54 12.04
C GLU A 24 -10.94 9.05 10.81
N GLU A 25 -10.55 9.51 9.61
CA GLU A 25 -11.18 9.09 8.36
C GLU A 25 -11.04 7.58 8.12
N LEU A 26 -9.87 7.01 8.46
CA LEU A 26 -9.65 5.56 8.37
C LEU A 26 -10.56 4.79 9.35
N LEU A 27 -10.70 5.27 10.59
CA LEU A 27 -11.53 4.63 11.61
C LEU A 27 -13.01 4.64 11.20
N HIS A 28 -13.53 5.75 10.67
CA HIS A 28 -14.89 5.80 10.15
C HIS A 28 -15.12 4.79 9.03
N ARG A 29 -14.23 4.74 8.03
CA ARG A 29 -14.32 3.76 6.95
C ARG A 29 -14.23 2.31 7.44
N MET A 30 -13.42 2.05 8.47
CA MET A 30 -13.35 0.72 9.08
C MET A 30 -14.62 0.36 9.83
N ILE A 31 -15.23 1.30 10.54
CA ILE A 31 -16.51 1.09 11.23
C ILE A 31 -17.59 0.74 10.21
N ASP A 32 -17.74 1.56 9.17
CA ASP A 32 -18.75 1.32 8.12
C ASP A 32 -18.56 -0.06 7.48
N ARG A 33 -17.31 -0.40 7.14
CA ARG A 33 -16.99 -1.69 6.52
C ARG A 33 -17.25 -2.88 7.44
N LEU A 34 -16.99 -2.74 8.74
CA LEU A 34 -17.25 -3.79 9.73
C LEU A 34 -18.74 -3.96 10.01
N SER A 35 -19.51 -2.87 9.98
CA SER A 35 -20.97 -2.90 10.06
C SER A 35 -21.57 -3.61 8.86
N GLU A 36 -21.18 -3.25 7.63
CA GLU A 36 -21.67 -3.90 6.40
C GLU A 36 -21.48 -5.42 6.41
N ILE A 37 -20.29 -5.91 6.80
CA ILE A 37 -20.03 -7.34 6.84
C ILE A 37 -20.76 -8.04 8.00
N ALA A 38 -20.98 -7.34 9.13
CA ALA A 38 -21.77 -7.88 10.23
C ALA A 38 -23.24 -8.07 9.83
N ASP A 39 -23.81 -7.10 9.11
CA ASP A 39 -25.17 -7.18 8.58
C ASP A 39 -25.31 -8.30 7.55
N ALA A 40 -24.37 -8.41 6.59
CA ALA A 40 -24.35 -9.51 5.63
C ALA A 40 -24.26 -10.90 6.29
N LEU A 41 -23.47 -11.02 7.37
CA LEU A 41 -23.40 -12.25 8.16
C LEU A 41 -24.73 -12.55 8.88
N HIS A 42 -25.42 -11.54 9.38
CA HIS A 42 -26.72 -11.70 10.03
C HIS A 42 -27.80 -12.15 9.05
N GLU A 43 -27.81 -11.56 7.86
CA GLU A 43 -28.78 -11.83 6.79
C GLU A 43 -28.47 -13.13 6.01
N GLY A 44 -27.26 -13.66 6.15
CA GLY A 44 -26.79 -14.82 5.40
C GLY A 44 -26.51 -14.52 3.92
N ASP A 45 -26.15 -13.27 3.59
CA ASP A 45 -25.80 -12.86 2.24
C ASP A 45 -24.40 -13.36 1.84
N ASP A 46 -24.36 -14.59 1.32
CA ASP A 46 -23.14 -15.24 0.82
C ASP A 46 -22.46 -14.46 -0.32
N THR A 47 -23.21 -13.67 -1.09
CA THR A 47 -22.63 -12.85 -2.17
C THR A 47 -21.78 -11.74 -1.59
N GLU A 48 -22.31 -11.01 -0.60
CA GLU A 48 -21.58 -9.93 0.06
C GLU A 48 -20.38 -10.44 0.85
N ILE A 49 -20.56 -11.56 1.57
CA ILE A 49 -19.46 -12.20 2.32
C ILE A 49 -18.31 -12.59 1.38
N LYS A 50 -18.61 -13.22 0.24
CA LYS A 50 -17.60 -13.55 -0.77
C LYS A 50 -16.90 -12.32 -1.31
N ARG A 51 -17.65 -11.24 -1.59
CA ARG A 51 -17.09 -9.97 -2.06
C ARG A 51 -16.10 -9.38 -1.06
N PHE A 52 -16.46 -9.33 0.21
CA PHE A 52 -15.57 -8.85 1.29
C PHE A 52 -14.22 -9.58 1.32
N PHE A 53 -14.23 -10.92 1.26
CA PHE A 53 -12.98 -11.67 1.26
C PHE A 53 -12.17 -11.52 -0.04
N ALA A 54 -12.85 -11.34 -1.18
CA ALA A 54 -12.20 -11.12 -2.48
C ALA A 54 -11.45 -9.78 -2.54
N GLU A 55 -11.94 -8.74 -1.88
CA GLU A 55 -11.25 -7.43 -1.81
C GLU A 55 -9.87 -7.49 -1.15
N GLY A 56 -9.62 -8.48 -0.29
CA GLY A 56 -8.30 -8.72 0.28
C GLY A 56 -7.30 -9.42 -0.65
N GLN A 57 -7.74 -9.91 -1.81
CA GLN A 57 -6.89 -10.69 -2.72
C GLN A 57 -5.66 -9.93 -3.24
N PRO A 58 -5.72 -8.65 -3.65
CA PRO A 58 -4.55 -7.91 -4.11
C PRO A 58 -3.42 -7.85 -3.08
N TYR A 59 -3.75 -7.74 -1.79
CA TYR A 59 -2.75 -7.76 -0.73
C TYR A 59 -2.14 -9.16 -0.54
N ARG A 60 -2.95 -10.22 -0.63
CA ARG A 60 -2.46 -11.60 -0.55
C ARG A 60 -1.50 -11.91 -1.71
N ASP A 61 -1.85 -11.49 -2.93
CA ASP A 61 -1.02 -11.64 -4.12
C ASP A 61 0.31 -10.89 -3.95
N TYR A 62 0.26 -9.65 -3.47
CA TYR A 62 1.46 -8.87 -3.14
C TYR A 62 2.36 -9.57 -2.11
N LYS A 63 1.80 -10.09 -1.02
CA LYS A 63 2.55 -10.83 0.00
C LYS A 63 3.14 -12.12 -0.55
N ALA A 64 2.44 -12.82 -1.43
CA ALA A 64 2.94 -14.02 -2.11
C ALA A 64 4.12 -13.68 -3.02
N GLN A 65 4.04 -12.60 -3.81
CA GLN A 65 5.15 -12.12 -4.64
C GLN A 65 6.38 -11.77 -3.81
N LEU A 66 6.22 -11.01 -2.72
CA LEU A 66 7.33 -10.67 -1.83
C LEU A 66 8.00 -11.90 -1.22
N ASN A 67 7.22 -12.91 -0.84
CA ASN A 67 7.77 -14.15 -0.31
C ASN A 67 8.46 -14.97 -1.40
N GLY A 68 7.91 -15.01 -2.61
CA GLY A 68 8.52 -15.64 -3.78
C GLY A 68 9.87 -15.02 -4.13
N THR A 69 9.96 -13.69 -4.20
CA THR A 69 11.22 -12.97 -4.45
C THR A 69 12.28 -13.23 -3.38
N ARG A 70 11.88 -13.44 -2.11
CA ARG A 70 12.81 -13.81 -1.03
C ARG A 70 13.33 -15.25 -1.13
N LEU A 71 12.58 -16.13 -1.80
CA LEU A 71 12.91 -17.55 -1.95
C LEU A 71 13.67 -17.84 -3.26
N SER A 72 13.47 -17.02 -4.29
CA SER A 72 14.26 -17.07 -5.51
C SER A 72 15.56 -16.29 -5.34
N ASP A 73 16.72 -16.92 -5.53
CA ASP A 73 18.04 -16.27 -5.63
C ASP A 73 18.17 -15.26 -6.80
N SER A 74 17.09 -14.97 -7.52
CA SER A 74 17.05 -13.93 -8.55
C SER A 74 16.98 -12.55 -7.92
N THR A 75 18.15 -11.97 -7.68
CA THR A 75 18.39 -10.55 -7.32
C THR A 75 18.17 -9.57 -8.48
N GLU A 76 17.46 -9.94 -9.55
CA GLU A 76 17.32 -9.07 -10.72
C GLU A 76 16.44 -7.87 -10.38
N THR A 77 17.12 -6.77 -10.08
CA THR A 77 16.50 -5.50 -9.73
C THR A 77 16.08 -4.82 -11.02
N VAL A 78 14.77 -4.67 -11.24
CA VAL A 78 14.25 -4.02 -12.44
C VAL A 78 14.39 -2.51 -12.27
N PHE A 79 15.32 -1.91 -13.01
CA PHE A 79 15.47 -0.46 -13.08
C PHE A 79 14.69 0.12 -14.26
N ARG A 80 13.94 1.18 -14.00
CA ARG A 80 13.26 1.98 -15.02
C ARG A 80 13.87 3.36 -15.09
N SER A 81 13.99 3.87 -16.32
CA SER A 81 14.34 5.26 -16.55
C SER A 81 13.08 6.08 -16.75
N ILE A 82 12.91 7.12 -15.95
CA ILE A 82 11.76 8.03 -15.98
C ILE A 82 12.26 9.39 -16.44
N ARG A 83 11.58 9.97 -17.43
CA ARG A 83 11.79 11.35 -17.87
C ARG A 83 10.78 12.23 -17.16
N ILE A 84 11.27 13.29 -16.53
CA ILE A 84 10.44 14.24 -15.80
C ILE A 84 10.31 15.52 -16.61
N ASP A 85 9.10 16.00 -16.77
CA ASP A 85 8.77 17.30 -17.33
C ASP A 85 8.97 18.38 -16.25
N PRO A 86 9.79 19.43 -16.50
CA PRO A 86 9.98 20.54 -15.56
C PRO A 86 8.69 21.22 -15.10
N GLU A 87 7.65 21.26 -15.92
CA GLU A 87 6.38 21.93 -15.59
C GLU A 87 5.47 21.03 -14.73
N HIS A 88 5.61 19.71 -14.86
CA HIS A 88 4.74 18.71 -14.25
C HIS A 88 5.47 17.79 -13.26
N TRP A 89 6.67 18.16 -12.84
CA TRP A 89 7.58 17.28 -12.10
C TRP A 89 6.96 16.71 -10.82
N ARG A 90 6.23 17.55 -10.07
CA ARG A 90 5.63 17.16 -8.79
C ARG A 90 4.60 16.06 -8.98
N GLU A 91 3.70 16.22 -9.95
CA GLU A 91 2.68 15.23 -10.24
C GLU A 91 3.31 13.91 -10.71
N GLN A 92 4.34 13.99 -11.55
CA GLN A 92 5.02 12.81 -12.08
C GLN A 92 5.79 12.05 -10.99
N LEU A 93 6.45 12.74 -10.06
CA LEU A 93 7.08 12.10 -8.91
C LEU A 93 6.06 11.47 -7.96
N LEU A 94 4.90 12.12 -7.76
CA LEU A 94 3.82 11.54 -6.95
C LEU A 94 3.23 10.29 -7.60
N LYS A 95 3.01 10.29 -8.92
CA LYS A 95 2.58 9.10 -9.66
C LYS A 95 3.61 7.96 -9.56
N SER A 96 4.89 8.29 -9.66
CA SER A 96 5.99 7.33 -9.48
C SER A 96 5.94 6.68 -8.09
N ALA A 97 5.82 7.49 -7.03
CA ALA A 97 5.67 7.00 -5.66
C ALA A 97 4.42 6.12 -5.48
N GLN A 98 3.29 6.48 -6.10
CA GLN A 98 2.05 5.68 -6.08
C GLN A 98 2.21 4.33 -6.77
N HIS A 99 3.09 4.23 -7.77
CA HIS A 99 3.45 2.98 -8.44
C HIS A 99 4.48 2.15 -7.68
N GLY A 100 4.99 2.64 -6.54
CA GLY A 100 6.01 1.94 -5.74
C GLY A 100 7.39 2.00 -6.38
N GLU A 101 7.63 2.97 -7.24
CA GLU A 101 8.92 3.23 -7.85
C GLU A 101 9.82 3.96 -6.85
N TYR A 102 10.96 3.36 -6.52
CA TYR A 102 11.93 3.93 -5.61
C TYR A 102 13.03 4.63 -6.40
N ILE A 103 13.08 5.96 -6.33
CA ILE A 103 14.07 6.76 -7.06
C ILE A 103 15.46 6.52 -6.46
N VAL A 104 16.36 5.99 -7.29
CA VAL A 104 17.74 5.66 -6.87
C VAL A 104 18.67 6.84 -7.13
N ARG A 105 18.55 7.48 -8.29
CA ARG A 105 19.39 8.62 -8.69
C ARG A 105 18.82 9.39 -9.87
N PHE A 106 19.29 10.62 -10.02
CA PHE A 106 19.14 11.41 -11.25
C PHE A 106 20.33 11.14 -12.18
N THR A 107 20.05 10.98 -13.47
CA THR A 107 21.08 10.85 -14.52
C THR A 107 21.26 12.15 -15.30
N SER A 108 20.26 13.03 -15.26
CA SER A 108 20.33 14.43 -15.70
C SER A 108 19.28 15.24 -14.94
N GLY A 109 19.20 16.56 -15.17
CA GLY A 109 18.22 17.43 -14.51
C GLY A 109 16.75 17.01 -14.73
N HIS A 110 16.46 16.23 -15.77
CA HIS A 110 15.11 15.83 -16.17
C HIS A 110 14.96 14.32 -16.36
N ARG A 111 15.90 13.54 -15.84
CA ARG A 111 15.91 12.08 -16.00
C ARG A 111 16.38 11.40 -14.73
N LEU A 112 15.63 10.39 -14.31
CA LEU A 112 15.90 9.61 -13.12
C LEU A 112 15.84 8.12 -13.40
N ILE A 113 16.51 7.37 -12.53
CA ILE A 113 16.47 5.91 -12.48
C ILE A 113 15.71 5.53 -11.21
N ALA A 114 14.66 4.75 -11.38
CA ALA A 114 13.88 4.18 -10.28
C ALA A 114 13.97 2.66 -10.29
N GLU A 115 14.06 2.09 -9.11
CA GLU A 115 13.89 0.66 -8.86
C GLU A 115 12.39 0.37 -8.79
N GLN A 116 11.92 -0.61 -9.58
CA GLN A 116 10.55 -1.09 -9.45
C GLN A 116 10.45 -2.05 -8.27
N ARG A 117 9.73 -1.65 -7.23
CA ARG A 117 9.39 -2.56 -6.13
C ARG A 117 8.02 -3.19 -6.34
N PRO A 118 7.78 -4.39 -5.79
CA PRO A 118 6.43 -4.94 -5.73
C PRO A 118 5.50 -3.93 -5.05
N ASN A 119 4.29 -3.79 -5.57
CA ASN A 119 3.27 -2.88 -5.03
C ASN A 119 1.89 -3.55 -5.12
N ILE A 120 1.03 -3.27 -4.14
CA ILE A 120 -0.33 -3.79 -4.02
C ILE A 120 -1.22 -3.31 -5.19
N ARG A 121 -0.89 -2.17 -5.80
CA ARG A 121 -1.66 -1.55 -6.90
C ARG A 121 -1.30 -2.01 -8.32
N ALA A 122 -0.67 -3.17 -8.50
CA ALA A 122 -0.44 -3.70 -9.85
C ALA A 122 -1.75 -4.15 -10.53
N LYS A 123 -2.45 -3.19 -11.13
CA LYS A 123 -3.31 -3.34 -12.31
C LYS A 123 -3.09 -2.15 -13.23
#